data_AF-A0AA37GM99-F1
#
_entry.id   AF-A0AA37GM99-F1
#
_cell.length_a   1.000
_cell.length_b   1.000
_cell.length_c   1.000
_cell.angle_alpha   90.00
_cell.angle_beta   90.00
_cell.angle_gamma   90.00
#
_symmetry.space_group_name_H-M   'P 1'
#
loop_
_entity.id
_entity.type
_entity.pdbx_description
1 polymer ?
#
loop_
_entity_poly.entity_id
_entity_poly.type
_entity_poly.pdbx_seq_one_letter_code
_entity_poly.pdbx_strand_id
1 'polypeptide(L)'
;MGIQRHQDALQRRTSALLAATVKAGTNITANRKQWTRAQGPVMIWLYDGGSDFGSCAGDKQGWFKVNQMGPWGSNLNSENWGTAIVIKQLKWSSKIPSNVKSGNYLVYHELLAPHQANTPQFYAECAQLVVEGSGTAQPPLLFLKNIPGYASRKDPDIIVCAFG
;
A
#
# COMPACT_ATOMS: atom_id res chain seq x y z
N MET A 1 -4.26 -16.33 -15.29
CA MET A 1 -5.59 -15.99 -14.74
C MET A 1 -5.58 -15.72 -13.22
N GLY A 2 -4.41 -15.38 -12.62
CA GLY A 2 -4.18 -15.43 -11.16
C GLY A 2 -4.04 -14.07 -10.42
N ILE A 3 -3.22 -13.12 -10.89
CA ILE A 3 -2.90 -11.89 -10.11
C ILE A 3 -4.14 -11.05 -9.78
N GLN A 4 -4.90 -10.65 -10.82
CA GLN A 4 -6.17 -9.93 -10.64
C GLN A 4 -7.13 -10.67 -9.69
N ARG A 5 -7.33 -11.99 -9.87
CA ARG A 5 -8.20 -12.78 -8.99
C ARG A 5 -7.70 -12.89 -7.54
N HIS A 6 -6.39 -12.87 -7.31
CA HIS A 6 -5.82 -12.81 -5.96
C HIS A 6 -6.04 -11.44 -5.30
N GLN A 7 -5.89 -10.34 -6.04
CA GLN A 7 -6.25 -9.01 -5.55
C GLN A 7 -7.76 -8.91 -5.28
N ASP A 8 -8.59 -9.44 -6.18
CA ASP A 8 -10.06 -9.45 -6.05
C ASP A 8 -10.52 -10.33 -4.84
N ALA A 9 -9.83 -11.45 -4.56
CA ALA A 9 -10.18 -12.36 -3.46
C ALA A 9 -9.81 -11.82 -2.07
N LEU A 10 -8.89 -10.85 -1.99
CA LEU A 10 -8.53 -10.16 -0.74
C LEU A 10 -9.54 -9.07 -0.35
N GLN A 11 -10.62 -8.87 -1.12
CA GLN A 11 -11.28 -7.56 -1.23
C GLN A 11 -12.75 -7.46 -0.78
N ARG A 12 -13.26 -8.35 0.07
CA ARG A 12 -14.48 -8.03 0.84
C ARG A 12 -14.14 -6.96 1.90
N ARG A 13 -13.99 -5.70 1.45
CA ARG A 13 -13.72 -4.53 2.28
C ARG A 13 -15.04 -4.02 2.85
N THR A 14 -15.42 -4.49 4.03
CA THR A 14 -16.45 -3.84 4.83
C THR A 14 -15.80 -2.71 5.62
N SER A 15 -16.46 -1.55 5.73
CA SER A 15 -15.99 -0.46 6.58
C SER A 15 -15.77 -0.95 8.00
N ALA A 16 -14.64 -0.58 8.60
CA ALA A 16 -14.31 -0.96 9.96
C ALA A 16 -15.15 -0.14 10.95
N LEU A 17 -15.45 -0.72 12.12
CA LEU A 17 -16.20 -0.04 13.19
C LEU A 17 -15.42 1.11 13.84
N LEU A 18 -14.09 1.15 13.66
CA LEU A 18 -13.20 2.10 14.32
C LEU A 18 -12.28 2.76 13.28
N ALA A 19 -11.91 4.01 13.55
CA ALA A 19 -10.91 4.78 12.82
C ALA A 19 -9.92 5.40 13.80
N ALA A 20 -8.65 5.51 13.41
CA ALA A 20 -7.63 6.16 14.22
C ALA A 20 -7.44 7.62 13.80
N THR A 21 -7.45 8.54 14.76
CA THR A 21 -7.20 9.97 14.49
C THR A 21 -5.70 10.25 14.47
N VAL A 22 -5.22 10.91 13.42
CA VAL A 22 -3.82 11.30 13.25
C VAL A 22 -3.69 12.71 12.70
N LYS A 23 -2.63 13.43 13.08
CA LYS A 23 -2.29 14.71 12.43
C LYS A 23 -1.53 14.45 11.14
N ALA A 24 -1.84 15.20 10.09
CA ALA A 24 -1.04 15.26 8.88
C ALA A 24 0.44 15.53 9.22
N GLY A 25 1.36 14.86 8.55
CA GLY A 25 2.79 14.96 8.84
C GLY A 25 3.29 14.02 9.94
N THR A 26 2.44 13.24 10.59
CA THR A 26 2.87 12.20 11.54
C THR A 26 3.10 10.87 10.84
N ASN A 27 3.85 9.98 11.50
CA ASN A 27 4.06 8.62 11.01
C ASN A 27 2.91 7.71 11.45
N ILE A 28 2.40 6.92 10.51
CA ILE A 28 1.66 5.70 10.79
C ILE A 28 2.62 4.51 10.74
N THR A 29 2.40 3.49 11.57
CA THR A 29 3.25 2.29 11.60
C THR A 29 2.40 1.04 11.48
N ALA A 30 2.65 0.25 10.45
CA ALA A 30 2.10 -1.09 10.34
C ALA A 30 3.02 -2.06 11.09
N ASN A 31 2.44 -2.91 11.94
CA ASN A 31 3.16 -3.94 12.68
C ASN A 31 2.74 -5.31 12.16
N ARG A 32 3.67 -6.27 12.13
CA ARG A 32 3.40 -7.66 11.76
C ARG A 32 3.84 -8.59 12.87
N LYS A 33 3.13 -9.71 13.02
CA LYS A 33 3.57 -10.80 13.91
C LYS A 33 4.74 -11.58 13.30
N GLN A 34 4.74 -11.72 11.99
CA GLN A 34 5.77 -12.44 11.24
C GLN A 34 5.81 -11.96 9.78
N TRP A 35 6.97 -12.10 9.14
CA TRP A 35 7.15 -11.92 7.70
C TRP A 35 8.37 -12.70 7.23
N THR A 36 8.31 -13.34 6.07
CA THR A 36 9.29 -14.35 5.64
C THR A 36 9.84 -14.15 4.22
N ARG A 37 9.48 -13.06 3.53
CA ARG A 37 9.91 -12.78 2.16
C ARG A 37 10.79 -11.55 2.09
N ALA A 38 12.10 -11.72 1.84
CA ALA A 38 13.05 -10.62 1.90
C ALA A 38 13.01 -9.76 0.63
N GLN A 39 12.70 -10.37 -0.51
CA GLN A 39 12.64 -9.73 -1.81
C GLN A 39 11.23 -9.24 -2.10
N GLY A 40 11.09 -7.95 -2.36
CA GLY A 40 9.79 -7.34 -2.53
C GLY A 40 9.70 -5.85 -2.17
N PRO A 41 8.89 -5.07 -2.91
CA PRO A 41 8.63 -3.71 -2.50
C PRO A 41 7.62 -3.66 -1.34
N VAL A 42 7.72 -2.58 -0.57
CA VAL A 42 6.68 -2.10 0.36
C VAL A 42 6.02 -0.89 -0.28
N MET A 43 4.68 -0.82 -0.24
CA MET A 43 3.93 0.32 -0.78
C MET A 43 2.78 0.72 0.15
N ILE A 44 2.68 2.01 0.41
CA ILE A 44 1.61 2.61 1.22
C ILE A 44 0.80 3.56 0.36
N TRP A 45 -0.51 3.38 0.37
CA TRP A 45 -1.45 4.19 -0.38
C TRP A 45 -2.49 4.79 0.56
N LEU A 46 -2.98 5.97 0.20
CA LEU A 46 -4.12 6.62 0.80
C LEU A 46 -5.25 6.78 -0.22
N TYR A 47 -6.48 6.82 0.26
CA TYR A 47 -7.68 7.13 -0.51
C TYR A 47 -8.51 8.13 0.30
N ASP A 48 -8.83 9.30 -0.28
CA ASP A 48 -9.72 10.29 0.34
C ASP A 48 -11.17 9.77 0.30
N GLY A 49 -11.69 9.40 1.46
CA GLY A 49 -13.06 8.94 1.66
C GLY A 49 -14.04 10.07 1.96
N GLY A 50 -13.59 11.32 1.98
CA GLY A 50 -14.43 12.47 2.29
C GLY A 50 -14.82 12.51 3.77
N SER A 51 -16.12 12.65 4.05
CA SER A 51 -16.66 12.84 5.40
C SER A 51 -17.25 11.58 6.03
N ASP A 52 -17.36 10.47 5.30
CA ASP A 52 -18.02 9.26 5.79
C ASP A 52 -17.33 7.98 5.28
N PHE A 53 -16.94 7.09 6.20
CA PHE A 53 -16.36 5.79 5.87
C PHE A 53 -17.41 4.79 5.37
N GLY A 54 -18.69 4.96 5.72
CA GLY A 54 -19.77 4.02 5.35
C GLY A 54 -20.02 3.95 3.85
N SER A 55 -19.74 5.03 3.12
CA SER A 55 -19.88 5.13 1.66
C SER A 55 -18.55 4.97 0.91
N CYS A 56 -17.43 4.86 1.62
CA CYS A 56 -16.10 4.80 1.02
C CYS A 56 -15.60 3.35 0.89
N ALA A 57 -15.93 2.69 -0.21
CA ALA A 57 -15.46 1.32 -0.51
C ALA A 57 -14.02 1.25 -1.07
N GLY A 58 -13.46 2.39 -1.52
CA GLY A 58 -12.13 2.44 -2.13
C GLY A 58 -12.03 1.65 -3.45
N ASP A 59 -13.15 1.48 -4.16
CA ASP A 59 -13.28 0.72 -5.41
C ASP A 59 -13.15 1.57 -6.68
N LYS A 60 -13.07 2.89 -6.53
CA LYS A 60 -12.90 3.87 -7.61
C LYS A 60 -11.45 4.33 -7.75
N GLN A 61 -11.21 5.14 -8.78
CA GLN A 61 -9.91 5.75 -9.01
C GLN A 61 -9.69 6.87 -8.01
N GLY A 62 -8.86 6.61 -7.01
CA GLY A 62 -8.62 7.56 -5.92
C GLY A 62 -7.46 7.18 -5.01
N TRP A 63 -6.84 6.02 -5.23
CA TRP A 63 -5.66 5.62 -4.46
C TRP A 63 -4.44 6.39 -4.94
N PHE A 64 -3.75 7.05 -4.03
CA PHE A 64 -2.47 7.70 -4.29
C PHE A 64 -1.40 7.15 -3.36
N LYS A 65 -0.22 6.91 -3.92
CA LYS A 65 0.90 6.34 -3.19
C LYS A 65 1.58 7.42 -2.36
N VAL A 66 1.79 7.18 -1.07
CA VAL A 66 2.45 8.12 -0.15
C VAL A 66 3.83 7.65 0.29
N ASN A 67 4.11 6.35 0.19
CA ASN A 67 5.43 5.81 0.47
C ASN A 67 5.66 4.53 -0.35
N GLN A 68 6.90 4.34 -0.80
CA GLN A 68 7.35 3.08 -1.38
C GLN A 68 8.83 2.86 -1.10
N MET A 69 9.21 1.59 -1.02
CA MET A 69 10.61 1.18 -1.12
C MET A 69 10.69 -0.12 -1.92
N GLY A 70 11.30 -0.03 -3.10
CA GLY A 70 11.64 -1.16 -3.96
C GLY A 70 13.06 -1.66 -3.71
N PRO A 71 13.73 -2.19 -4.73
CA PRO A 71 15.11 -2.63 -4.61
C PRO A 71 16.07 -1.43 -4.57
N TRP A 72 17.12 -1.48 -3.76
CA TRP A 72 18.23 -0.50 -3.78
C TRP A 72 19.54 -1.18 -4.20
N GLY A 73 19.53 -1.88 -5.31
CA GLY A 73 20.72 -2.53 -5.86
C GLY A 73 20.41 -3.22 -7.18
N SER A 74 21.47 -3.61 -7.90
CA SER A 74 21.34 -4.29 -9.20
C SER A 74 21.05 -5.79 -9.07
N ASN A 75 21.38 -6.42 -7.94
CA ASN A 75 21.10 -7.83 -7.69
C ASN A 75 19.70 -8.00 -7.08
N LEU A 76 18.72 -8.42 -7.88
CA LEU A 76 17.33 -8.60 -7.45
C LEU A 76 17.14 -9.80 -6.48
N ASN A 77 18.09 -10.74 -6.44
CA ASN A 77 18.10 -11.86 -5.50
C ASN A 77 18.66 -11.46 -4.11
N SER A 78 19.26 -10.28 -4.00
CA SER A 78 19.77 -9.79 -2.71
C SER A 78 18.65 -9.43 -1.73
N GLU A 79 19.01 -9.18 -0.46
CA GLU A 79 18.10 -8.61 0.54
C GLU A 79 18.02 -7.07 0.48
N ASN A 80 18.37 -6.46 -0.66
CA ASN A 80 18.31 -5.01 -0.83
C ASN A 80 16.91 -4.57 -1.26
N TRP A 81 15.90 -4.85 -0.44
CA TRP A 81 14.48 -4.59 -0.70
C TRP A 81 13.76 -4.09 0.54
N GLY A 82 12.69 -3.30 0.34
CA GLY A 82 11.89 -2.79 1.45
C GLY A 82 11.37 -3.91 2.37
N THR A 83 10.95 -5.05 1.81
CA THR A 83 10.47 -6.19 2.60
C THR A 83 11.54 -6.83 3.48
N ALA A 84 12.84 -6.71 3.15
CA ALA A 84 13.93 -7.19 4.01
C ALA A 84 14.04 -6.37 5.31
N ILE A 85 13.73 -5.07 5.24
CA ILE A 85 13.61 -4.21 6.44
C ILE A 85 12.43 -4.69 7.30
N VAL A 86 11.29 -5.01 6.65
CA VAL A 86 10.11 -5.53 7.34
C VAL A 86 10.39 -6.88 8.00
N ILE A 87 11.17 -7.78 7.37
CA ILE A 87 11.61 -9.02 8.04
C ILE A 87 12.35 -8.71 9.34
N LYS A 88 13.32 -7.79 9.29
CA LYS A 88 14.21 -7.50 10.42
C LYS A 88 13.51 -6.79 11.57
N GLN A 89 12.56 -5.91 11.25
CA GLN A 89 11.92 -5.04 12.24
C GLN A 89 10.47 -5.42 12.58
N LEU A 90 9.86 -6.29 11.76
CA LEU A 90 8.43 -6.64 11.81
C LEU A 90 7.49 -5.44 11.79
N LYS A 91 7.95 -4.32 11.23
CA LYS A 91 7.18 -3.08 11.12
C LYS A 91 7.62 -2.25 9.91
N TRP A 92 6.73 -1.37 9.48
CA TRP A 92 7.02 -0.33 8.49
C TRP A 92 6.34 0.97 8.91
N SER A 93 7.10 2.06 8.95
CA SER A 93 6.59 3.39 9.29
C SER A 93 6.54 4.26 8.05
N SER A 94 5.47 5.05 7.90
CA SER A 94 5.31 5.98 6.78
C SER A 94 4.68 7.27 7.23
N LYS A 95 5.24 8.39 6.76
CA LYS A 95 4.74 9.74 7.06
C LYS A 95 3.52 10.03 6.23
N ILE A 96 2.41 10.42 6.87
CA ILE A 96 1.27 11.03 6.18
C ILE A 96 1.73 12.37 5.61
N PRO A 97 1.48 12.70 4.33
CA PRO A 97 1.91 13.98 3.76
C PRO A 97 1.38 15.16 4.60
N SER A 98 2.27 16.08 4.96
CA SER A 98 1.94 17.14 5.92
C SER A 98 0.96 18.19 5.39
N ASN A 99 0.82 18.30 4.07
CA ASN A 99 -0.06 19.25 3.41
C ASN A 99 -1.35 18.60 2.87
N VAL A 100 -1.57 17.31 3.12
CA VAL A 100 -2.79 16.62 2.67
C VAL A 100 -4.02 17.26 3.30
N LYS A 101 -5.12 17.31 2.53
CA LYS A 101 -6.42 17.75 3.03
C LYS A 101 -6.86 16.94 4.26
N SER A 102 -7.42 17.58 5.28
CA SER A 102 -8.04 16.88 6.39
C SER A 102 -9.31 16.12 5.96
N GLY A 103 -9.60 15.01 6.63
CA GLY A 103 -10.75 14.16 6.30
C GLY A 103 -10.56 12.69 6.64
N ASN A 104 -11.49 11.87 6.21
CA ASN A 104 -11.46 10.43 6.40
C ASN A 104 -10.67 9.77 5.26
N TYR A 105 -9.67 8.97 5.62
CA TYR A 105 -8.82 8.27 4.65
C TYR A 105 -8.83 6.77 4.88
N LEU A 106 -8.88 6.01 3.79
CA LEU A 106 -8.45 4.61 3.82
C LEU A 106 -6.94 4.57 3.64
N VAL A 107 -6.28 3.69 4.38
CA VAL A 107 -4.88 3.31 4.17
C VAL A 107 -4.85 1.92 3.58
N TYR A 108 -3.99 1.72 2.58
CA TYR A 108 -3.69 0.40 2.03
C TYR A 108 -2.18 0.17 2.12
N HIS A 109 -1.77 -0.73 3.02
CA HIS A 109 -0.39 -1.15 3.20
C HIS A 109 -0.18 -2.48 2.49
N GLU A 110 0.75 -2.53 1.54
CA GLU A 110 0.98 -3.70 0.70
C GLU A 110 2.44 -4.12 0.69
N LEU A 111 2.66 -5.41 0.90
CA LEU A 111 3.93 -6.07 0.58
C LEU A 111 3.72 -6.95 -0.64
N LEU A 112 4.63 -6.83 -1.61
CA LEU A 112 4.64 -7.66 -2.81
C LEU A 112 5.81 -8.63 -2.74
N ALA A 113 5.57 -9.93 -2.85
CA ALA A 113 6.60 -10.96 -2.84
C ALA A 113 6.71 -11.64 -4.22
N PRO A 114 7.65 -11.23 -5.08
CA PRO A 114 7.81 -11.72 -6.45
C PRO A 114 8.80 -12.90 -6.55
N HIS A 115 8.78 -13.80 -5.57
CA HIS A 115 9.73 -14.92 -5.50
C HIS A 115 9.46 -16.05 -6.52
N GLN A 116 8.30 -16.03 -7.17
CA GLN A 116 7.94 -16.96 -8.23
C GLN A 116 7.64 -16.17 -9.50
N ALA A 117 8.35 -16.48 -10.57
CA ALA A 117 8.13 -15.89 -11.88
C ALA A 117 6.65 -15.95 -12.28
N ASN A 118 6.08 -14.84 -12.75
CA ASN A 118 4.69 -14.73 -13.21
C ASN A 118 3.59 -15.00 -12.15
N THR A 119 3.94 -15.29 -10.90
CA THR A 119 3.00 -15.50 -9.79
C THR A 119 3.36 -14.65 -8.56
N PRO A 120 3.42 -13.32 -8.70
CA PRO A 120 3.65 -12.42 -7.57
C PRO A 120 2.53 -12.55 -6.53
N GLN A 121 2.91 -12.49 -5.27
CA GLN A 121 2.00 -12.58 -4.13
C GLN A 121 1.85 -11.20 -3.47
N PHE A 122 0.61 -10.72 -3.37
CA PHE A 122 0.28 -9.44 -2.76
C PHE A 122 -0.27 -9.68 -1.35
N TYR A 123 0.30 -9.00 -0.35
CA TYR A 123 -0.10 -9.07 1.05
C TYR A 123 -0.52 -7.70 1.52
N ALA A 124 -1.83 -7.45 1.47
CA ALA A 124 -2.41 -6.16 1.75
C ALA A 124 -3.26 -6.14 3.01
N GLU A 125 -3.17 -5.03 3.73
CA GLU A 125 -3.98 -4.72 4.90
C GLU A 125 -4.56 -3.31 4.74
N CYS A 126 -5.77 -3.09 5.26
CA CYS A 126 -6.46 -1.81 5.20
C CYS A 126 -6.74 -1.27 6.61
N ALA A 127 -6.72 0.06 6.75
CA ALA A 127 -7.14 0.74 7.97
C ALA A 127 -7.90 2.04 7.64
N GLN A 128 -8.66 2.55 8.61
CA GLN A 128 -9.37 3.82 8.51
C GLN A 128 -8.68 4.87 9.39
N LEU A 129 -8.42 6.05 8.82
CA LEU A 129 -7.79 7.17 9.51
C LEU A 129 -8.65 8.43 9.42
N VAL A 130 -8.82 9.13 10.53
CA VAL A 130 -9.29 10.52 10.53
C VAL A 130 -8.04 11.40 10.54
N VAL A 131 -7.76 12.06 9.42
CA VAL A 131 -6.59 12.92 9.26
C VAL A 131 -6.96 14.36 9.60
N GLU A 132 -6.28 14.92 10.59
CA GLU A 132 -6.43 16.31 11.04
C GLU A 132 -5.31 17.21 10.50
N GLY A 133 -5.61 18.49 10.31
CA GLY A 133 -4.66 19.50 9.88
C GLY A 133 -5.32 20.62 9.09
N SER A 134 -4.50 21.57 8.63
CA SER A 134 -4.91 22.71 7.79
C SER A 134 -4.48 22.56 6.33
N GLY A 135 -3.95 21.39 5.96
CA GLY A 135 -3.58 21.09 4.59
C GLY A 135 -4.79 21.12 3.65
N THR A 136 -4.52 21.39 2.38
CA THR A 136 -5.55 21.44 1.31
C THR A 136 -5.13 20.67 0.06
N ALA A 137 -3.93 20.06 0.08
CA ALA A 137 -3.40 19.39 -1.09
C ALA A 137 -4.19 18.11 -1.38
N GLN A 138 -4.53 17.94 -2.65
CA GLN A 138 -5.04 16.71 -3.22
C GLN A 138 -4.09 16.25 -4.34
N PRO A 139 -3.88 14.93 -4.51
CA PRO A 139 -3.04 14.43 -5.59
C PRO A 139 -3.67 14.75 -6.95
N PRO A 140 -2.88 15.19 -7.94
CA PRO A 140 -3.35 15.29 -9.32
C PRO A 140 -3.90 13.96 -9.85
N LEU A 141 -4.89 14.02 -10.75
CA LEU A 141 -5.56 12.84 -11.33
C LEU A 141 -4.58 11.80 -11.89
N LEU A 142 -3.44 12.22 -12.45
CA LEU A 142 -2.43 11.32 -13.02
C LEU A 142 -1.80 10.37 -11.99
N PHE A 143 -1.80 10.75 -10.71
CA PHE A 143 -1.28 9.94 -9.61
C PHE A 143 -2.33 9.02 -9.00
N LEU A 144 -3.62 9.21 -9.31
CA LEU A 144 -4.70 8.39 -8.78
C LEU A 144 -4.79 7.07 -9.55
N LYS A 145 -4.86 5.97 -8.82
CA LYS A 145 -4.97 4.61 -9.35
C LYS A 145 -6.20 3.90 -8.80
N ASN A 146 -6.63 2.88 -9.54
CA ASN A 146 -7.58 1.88 -9.06
C ASN A 146 -6.82 0.77 -8.34
N ILE A 147 -7.33 0.33 -7.19
CA ILE A 147 -6.89 -0.90 -6.53
C ILE A 147 -8.13 -1.78 -6.36
N PRO A 148 -8.29 -2.84 -7.18
CA PRO A 148 -7.26 -3.47 -8.00
C PRO A 148 -7.11 -2.79 -9.38
N GLY A 149 -6.00 -3.09 -10.08
CA GLY A 149 -5.77 -2.63 -11.45
C GLY A 149 -4.56 -1.73 -11.68
N TYR A 150 -3.96 -1.17 -10.63
CA TYR A 150 -2.68 -0.46 -10.75
C TYR A 150 -1.53 -1.38 -11.18
N ALA A 151 -1.66 -2.68 -10.89
CA ALA A 151 -0.66 -3.72 -11.07
C ALA A 151 -1.03 -4.66 -12.23
N SER A 152 -0.59 -4.34 -13.44
CA SER A 152 -0.87 -5.17 -14.63
C SER A 152 0.02 -6.42 -14.66
N ARG A 153 -0.51 -7.53 -15.21
CA ARG A 153 0.28 -8.75 -15.45
C ARG A 153 1.36 -8.60 -16.51
N LYS A 154 1.36 -7.51 -17.25
CA LYS A 154 2.37 -7.19 -18.27
C LYS A 154 3.38 -6.17 -17.75
N ASP A 155 3.21 -5.69 -16.53
CA ASP A 155 4.12 -4.75 -15.92
C ASP A 155 5.44 -5.47 -15.62
N PRO A 156 6.55 -5.09 -16.27
CA PRO A 156 7.84 -5.73 -16.07
C PRO A 156 8.27 -5.68 -14.60
N ASP A 157 7.85 -4.67 -13.83
CA ASP A 157 8.20 -4.50 -12.42
C ASP A 157 7.43 -5.45 -11.48
N ILE A 158 6.40 -6.14 -12.00
CA ILE A 158 5.49 -7.01 -11.24
C ILE A 158 5.72 -8.49 -11.57
N ILE A 159 6.18 -8.78 -12.78
CA ILE A 159 6.44 -10.16 -13.25
C ILE A 159 7.86 -10.65 -12.99
N VAL A 160 8.74 -9.80 -12.43
CA VAL A 160 10.11 -10.16 -12.07
C VAL A 160 10.12 -11.42 -11.20
N CYS A 161 10.97 -12.39 -11.53
CA CYS A 161 11.39 -13.41 -10.58
C CYS A 161 12.63 -12.89 -9.86
N ALA A 162 12.55 -12.68 -8.54
CA ALA A 162 13.72 -12.26 -7.78
C ALA A 162 14.87 -13.30 -7.79
N PHE A 163 14.60 -14.55 -8.19
CA PHE A 163 15.54 -15.68 -8.10
C PHE A 163 16.20 -16.10 -9.42
N GLY A 164 15.89 -15.43 -10.53
CA GLY A 164 16.30 -15.85 -11.88
C GLY A 164 15.34 -16.86 -12.50
#